data_AF-A0A2S9FH61-F1
#
_entry.id   AF-A0A2S9FH61-F1
#
_cell.length_a   1.000
_cell.length_b   1.000
_cell.length_c   1.000
_cell.angle_alpha   90.00
_cell.angle_beta   90.00
_cell.angle_gamma   90.00
#
_symmetry.space_group_name_H-M   'P 1'
#
loop_
_entity.id
_entity.type
_entity.pdbx_description
1 polymer ?
#
loop_
_entity_poly.entity_id
_entity_poly.type
_entity_poly.pdbx_seq_one_letter_code
_entity_poly.pdbx_strand_id
1 'polypeptide(L)'
;GAATGDLGTSYRTRHPVLSDLGDFFPATLELALYGIAIALVLAVLLAFSTTLKWPGAGVLRAVLFTGSSAPMFLLGILGLLVFYKTLGWVPANGRIGIPNPPDGPTGLLTVDGLIHGRFDVVGDALHHLILPALVIALGPAVGIGRVLRSSLLGDIDSDYARTARAKGLSEAQTMARHVLRNSVGAALSMTGLQIGLMFSGVLVVEQVFGWPGIGQYIAQSIPVADFPAIAGVTLM
;
A
#
# COMPACT_ATOMS: atom_id res chain seq x y z
N GLY A 1 27.38 -17.42 -10.29
CA GLY A 1 26.46 -16.53 -11.02
C GLY A 1 25.42 -15.99 -10.06
N ALA A 2 24.20 -16.52 -10.07
CA ALA A 2 23.13 -16.06 -9.17
C ALA A 2 23.40 -16.34 -7.67
N ALA A 3 23.95 -17.51 -7.32
CA ALA A 3 24.30 -17.86 -5.93
C ALA A 3 25.51 -17.07 -5.37
N THR A 4 26.25 -16.36 -6.23
CA THR A 4 27.38 -15.50 -5.83
C THR A 4 27.01 -14.01 -5.81
N GLY A 5 25.72 -13.67 -5.97
CA GLY A 5 25.24 -12.29 -5.98
C GLY A 5 25.58 -11.49 -7.25
N ASP A 6 26.15 -12.14 -8.26
CA ASP A 6 26.45 -11.51 -9.55
C ASP A 6 25.26 -11.72 -10.49
N LEU A 7 24.39 -10.71 -10.52
CA LEU A 7 23.22 -10.62 -11.40
C LEU A 7 23.58 -10.10 -12.80
N GLY A 8 24.86 -9.89 -13.08
CA GLY A 8 25.34 -9.31 -14.33
C GLY A 8 25.17 -7.79 -14.39
N THR A 9 25.39 -7.26 -15.59
CA THR A 9 25.31 -5.83 -15.89
C THR A 9 24.10 -5.58 -16.78
N SER A 10 23.31 -4.56 -16.47
CA SER A 10 22.20 -4.14 -17.32
C SER A 10 22.74 -3.60 -18.65
N TYR A 11 22.15 -4.04 -19.76
CA TYR A 11 22.48 -3.51 -21.09
C TYR A 11 21.99 -2.07 -21.28
N ARG A 12 20.93 -1.68 -20.55
CA ARG A 12 20.32 -0.34 -20.60
C ARG A 12 21.10 0.67 -19.78
N THR A 13 21.37 0.38 -18.51
CA THR A 13 22.01 1.32 -17.58
C THR A 13 23.54 1.21 -17.60
N ARG A 14 24.08 0.07 -18.07
CA ARG A 14 25.50 -0.30 -17.97
C ARG A 14 26.02 -0.38 -16.53
N HIS A 15 25.12 -0.44 -15.55
CA HIS A 15 25.45 -0.63 -14.15
C HIS A 15 25.22 -2.10 -13.74
N PRO A 16 25.89 -2.56 -12.67
CA PRO A 16 25.56 -3.85 -12.06
C PRO A 16 24.09 -3.87 -11.66
N VAL A 17 23.36 -4.93 -12.02
CA VAL A 17 21.92 -5.03 -11.75
C VAL A 17 21.62 -4.92 -10.26
N LEU A 18 22.51 -5.42 -9.39
CA LEU A 18 22.36 -5.29 -7.94
C LEU A 18 22.39 -3.83 -7.45
N SER A 19 23.16 -2.96 -8.11
CA SER A 19 23.17 -1.52 -7.82
C SER A 19 21.83 -0.89 -8.22
N ASP A 20 21.38 -1.17 -9.44
CA ASP A 20 20.10 -0.66 -9.94
C ASP A 20 18.94 -1.10 -9.04
N LEU A 21 18.92 -2.38 -8.62
CA LEU A 21 17.92 -2.86 -7.66
C LEU A 21 17.98 -2.11 -6.34
N GLY A 22 19.18 -1.79 -5.83
CA GLY A 22 19.36 -0.97 -4.63
C GLY A 22 18.79 0.44 -4.77
N ASP A 23 18.82 1.02 -5.97
CA ASP A 23 18.33 2.36 -6.25
C ASP A 23 16.80 2.40 -6.44
N PHE A 24 16.22 1.38 -7.10
CA PHE A 24 14.79 1.32 -7.40
C PHE A 24 13.95 0.66 -6.29
N PHE A 25 14.50 -0.28 -5.52
CA PHE A 25 13.78 -1.02 -4.48
C PHE A 25 13.20 -0.12 -3.38
N PRO A 26 13.91 0.87 -2.83
CA PRO A 26 13.37 1.74 -1.79
C PRO A 26 12.11 2.48 -2.23
N ALA A 27 12.03 2.90 -3.50
CA ALA A 27 10.85 3.56 -4.02
C ALA A 27 9.61 2.65 -4.02
N THR A 28 9.77 1.41 -4.50
CA THR A 28 8.70 0.39 -4.47
C THR A 28 8.29 0.04 -3.05
N LEU A 29 9.27 -0.11 -2.15
CA LEU A 29 9.03 -0.41 -0.75
C LEU A 29 8.26 0.72 -0.06
N GLU A 30 8.63 1.97 -0.29
CA GLU A 30 7.91 3.14 0.24
C GLU A 30 6.43 3.10 -0.16
N LEU A 31 6.16 2.93 -1.45
CA LEU A 31 4.80 2.88 -1.98
C LEU A 31 4.00 1.71 -1.38
N ALA A 32 4.62 0.53 -1.28
CA ALA A 32 4.00 -0.66 -0.70
C ALA A 32 3.67 -0.46 0.80
N LEU A 33 4.59 0.09 1.59
CA LEU A 33 4.38 0.32 3.02
C LEU A 33 3.21 1.27 3.29
N TYR A 34 3.15 2.38 2.56
CA TYR A 34 2.03 3.31 2.69
C TYR A 34 0.73 2.70 2.16
N GLY A 35 0.77 1.92 1.06
CA GLY A 35 -0.38 1.17 0.57
C GLY A 35 -0.95 0.21 1.62
N ILE A 36 -0.10 -0.53 2.32
CA ILE A 36 -0.51 -1.43 3.42
C ILE A 36 -1.08 -0.62 4.59
N ALA A 37 -0.42 0.47 4.98
CA ALA A 37 -0.90 1.31 6.09
C ALA A 37 -2.30 1.85 5.81
N ILE A 38 -2.53 2.38 4.60
CA ILE A 38 -3.84 2.85 4.15
C ILE A 38 -4.83 1.68 4.08
N ALA A 39 -4.42 0.53 3.56
CA ALA A 39 -5.27 -0.65 3.46
C ALA A 39 -5.76 -1.13 4.83
N LEU A 40 -4.89 -1.14 5.84
CA LEU A 40 -5.25 -1.50 7.21
C LEU A 40 -6.23 -0.50 7.82
N VAL A 41 -6.00 0.80 7.62
CA VAL A 41 -6.94 1.84 8.08
C VAL A 41 -8.31 1.65 7.43
N LEU A 42 -8.36 1.49 6.10
CA LEU A 42 -9.60 1.28 5.35
C LEU A 42 -10.28 -0.06 5.73
N ALA A 43 -9.51 -1.12 6.00
CA ALA A 43 -10.03 -2.41 6.42
C ALA A 43 -10.71 -2.33 7.80
N VAL A 44 -10.09 -1.63 8.74
CA VAL A 44 -10.67 -1.36 10.06
C VAL A 44 -11.95 -0.55 9.90
N LEU A 45 -11.91 0.56 9.14
CA LEU A 45 -13.10 1.38 8.87
C LEU A 45 -14.23 0.54 8.23
N LEU A 46 -13.90 -0.30 7.26
CA LEU A 46 -14.85 -1.19 6.60
C LEU A 46 -15.47 -2.19 7.58
N ALA A 47 -14.66 -2.83 8.43
CA ALA A 47 -15.12 -3.81 9.40
C ALA A 47 -16.07 -3.17 10.44
N PHE A 48 -15.63 -2.05 11.04
CA PHE A 48 -16.45 -1.31 12.01
C PHE A 48 -17.71 -0.70 11.39
N SER A 49 -17.68 -0.34 10.10
CA SER A 49 -18.85 0.23 9.44
C SER A 49 -20.10 -0.64 9.45
N THR A 50 -19.92 -1.93 9.69
CA THR A 50 -21.01 -2.90 9.71
C THR A 50 -21.52 -3.19 11.11
N THR A 51 -20.69 -2.94 12.13
CA THR A 51 -21.02 -3.14 13.55
C THR A 51 -21.56 -1.85 14.17
N LEU A 52 -20.92 -0.70 13.89
CA LEU A 52 -21.39 0.61 14.33
C LEU A 52 -22.23 1.24 13.21
N LYS A 53 -23.49 1.55 13.52
CA LYS A 53 -24.39 2.28 12.62
C LYS A 53 -24.08 3.78 12.74
N TRP A 54 -23.27 4.29 11.83
CA TRP A 54 -22.87 5.70 11.71
C TRP A 54 -23.25 6.23 10.31
N PRO A 55 -23.65 7.51 10.20
CA PRO A 55 -24.04 8.10 8.92
C PRO A 55 -22.83 8.06 7.97
N GLY A 56 -23.01 7.51 6.76
CA GLY A 56 -21.95 7.33 5.76
C GLY A 56 -21.35 5.91 5.67
N ALA A 57 -21.65 5.02 6.61
CA ALA A 57 -21.16 3.65 6.60
C ALA A 57 -21.53 2.85 5.33
N GLY A 58 -22.74 3.08 4.82
CA GLY A 58 -23.21 2.45 3.58
C GLY A 58 -22.48 2.97 2.35
N VAL A 59 -22.19 4.28 2.32
CA VAL A 59 -21.44 4.92 1.22
C VAL A 59 -20.00 4.42 1.19
N LEU A 60 -19.31 4.40 2.35
CA LEU A 60 -17.95 3.85 2.44
C LEU A 60 -17.89 2.41 1.90
N ARG A 61 -18.83 1.56 2.33
CA ARG A 61 -18.94 0.19 1.84
C ARG A 61 -19.14 0.14 0.33
N ALA A 62 -20.12 0.88 -0.19
CA ALA A 62 -20.40 0.91 -1.63
C ALA A 62 -19.16 1.34 -2.42
N VAL A 63 -18.50 2.43 -2.01
CA VAL A 63 -17.28 2.94 -2.66
C VAL A 63 -16.16 1.92 -2.62
N LEU A 64 -15.87 1.30 -1.47
CA LEU A 64 -14.80 0.31 -1.36
C LEU A 64 -15.09 -0.95 -2.19
N PHE A 65 -16.31 -1.48 -2.15
CA PHE A 65 -16.68 -2.67 -2.93
C PHE A 65 -16.69 -2.39 -4.43
N THR A 66 -17.32 -1.31 -4.87
CA THR A 66 -17.36 -0.91 -6.28
C THR A 66 -15.97 -0.56 -6.78
N GLY A 67 -15.19 0.19 -6.00
CA GLY A 67 -13.80 0.51 -6.32
C GLY A 67 -12.94 -0.74 -6.47
N SER A 68 -13.01 -1.68 -5.54
CA SER A 68 -12.22 -2.92 -5.58
C SER A 68 -12.55 -3.86 -6.75
N SER A 69 -13.68 -3.67 -7.41
CA SER A 69 -14.10 -4.49 -8.54
C SER A 69 -13.51 -4.02 -9.87
N ALA A 70 -13.04 -2.77 -9.93
CA ALA A 70 -12.37 -2.24 -11.10
C ALA A 70 -10.89 -2.65 -11.13
N PRO A 71 -10.28 -2.88 -12.31
CA PRO A 71 -8.85 -3.10 -12.42
C PRO A 71 -8.04 -1.93 -11.82
N MET A 72 -6.95 -2.23 -11.10
CA MET A 72 -6.12 -1.21 -10.44
C MET A 72 -5.59 -0.14 -11.42
N PHE A 73 -5.20 -0.54 -12.63
CA PHE A 73 -4.75 0.43 -13.65
C PHE A 73 -5.85 1.43 -14.01
N LEU A 74 -7.11 0.97 -14.11
CA LEU A 74 -8.24 1.81 -14.47
C LEU A 74 -8.57 2.76 -13.33
N LEU A 75 -8.50 2.28 -12.08
CA LEU A 75 -8.61 3.12 -10.89
C LEU A 75 -7.53 4.19 -10.83
N GLY A 76 -6.29 3.84 -11.19
CA GLY A 76 -5.19 4.79 -11.32
C GLY A 76 -5.45 5.87 -12.36
N ILE A 77 -5.84 5.46 -13.58
CA ILE A 77 -6.14 6.40 -14.68
C ILE A 77 -7.33 7.30 -14.32
N LEU A 78 -8.42 6.75 -13.78
CA LEU A 78 -9.57 7.54 -13.32
C LEU A 78 -9.18 8.47 -12.17
N GLY A 79 -8.35 7.99 -11.24
CA GLY A 79 -7.79 8.78 -10.15
C GLY A 79 -7.02 10.00 -10.68
N LEU A 80 -6.15 9.81 -11.68
CA LEU A 80 -5.43 10.90 -12.33
C LEU A 80 -6.36 11.86 -13.06
N LEU A 81 -7.40 11.36 -13.73
CA LEU A 81 -8.37 12.24 -14.39
C LEU A 81 -9.15 13.10 -13.37
N VAL A 82 -9.57 12.52 -12.26
CA VAL A 82 -10.36 13.23 -11.25
C VAL A 82 -9.48 14.12 -10.38
N PHE A 83 -8.49 13.54 -9.70
CA PHE A 83 -7.72 14.24 -8.67
C PHE A 83 -6.59 15.10 -9.24
N TYR A 84 -5.96 14.70 -10.34
CA TYR A 84 -4.95 15.54 -10.99
C TYR A 84 -5.61 16.50 -12.00
N LYS A 85 -6.25 15.98 -13.06
CA LYS A 85 -6.70 16.82 -14.18
C LYS A 85 -7.90 17.73 -13.83
N THR A 86 -8.86 17.24 -13.04
CA THR A 86 -10.10 18.00 -12.78
C THR A 86 -10.00 18.83 -11.51
N LEU A 87 -9.50 18.25 -10.43
CA LEU A 87 -9.42 18.88 -9.11
C LEU A 87 -8.10 19.59 -8.83
N GLY A 88 -7.00 19.20 -9.49
CA GLY A 88 -5.66 19.74 -9.21
C GLY A 88 -5.15 19.42 -7.81
N TRP A 89 -5.66 18.35 -7.18
CA TRP A 89 -5.35 17.97 -5.80
C TRP A 89 -4.07 17.18 -5.65
N VAL A 90 -3.59 16.48 -6.66
CA VAL A 90 -2.39 15.64 -6.59
C VAL A 90 -1.57 15.77 -7.87
N PRO A 91 -0.26 15.52 -7.83
CA PRO A 91 0.59 15.52 -9.01
C PRO A 91 0.28 14.37 -9.97
N ALA A 92 0.63 14.52 -11.25
CA ALA A 92 0.37 13.48 -12.25
C ALA A 92 1.30 12.28 -12.12
N ASN A 93 2.61 12.55 -12.03
CA ASN A 93 3.65 11.55 -12.13
C ASN A 93 4.84 11.87 -11.23
N GLY A 94 5.60 10.83 -10.92
CA GLY A 94 6.87 10.94 -10.22
C GLY A 94 6.76 10.78 -8.71
N ARG A 95 7.90 10.98 -8.04
CA ARG A 95 8.05 10.75 -6.60
C ARG A 95 8.21 12.04 -5.79
N ILE A 96 8.65 13.10 -6.45
CA ILE A 96 8.97 14.41 -5.88
C ILE A 96 9.04 15.46 -7.00
N GLY A 97 8.54 16.66 -6.72
CA GLY A 97 8.63 17.84 -7.57
C GLY A 97 9.75 18.82 -7.15
N ILE A 98 10.34 18.60 -5.97
CA ILE A 98 11.38 19.46 -5.40
C ILE A 98 12.77 19.05 -5.95
N PRO A 99 13.55 20.00 -6.51
CA PRO A 99 14.92 19.74 -6.92
C PRO A 99 15.84 19.39 -5.74
N ASN A 100 16.82 18.52 -5.96
CA ASN A 100 17.83 18.10 -4.97
C ASN A 100 17.19 17.55 -3.67
N PRO A 101 16.48 16.41 -3.74
CA PRO A 101 16.07 15.69 -2.54
C PRO A 101 17.29 15.28 -1.71
N PRO A 102 17.14 15.03 -0.40
CA PRO A 102 18.21 14.53 0.43
C PRO A 102 18.69 13.18 -0.09
N ASP A 103 20.00 13.04 -0.30
CA ASP A 103 20.64 11.76 -0.53
C ASP A 103 20.76 11.07 0.83
N GLY A 104 19.71 10.37 1.24
CA GLY A 104 19.65 9.71 2.54
C GLY A 104 20.04 8.24 2.49
N PRO A 105 20.36 7.64 3.66
CA PRO A 105 20.86 6.27 3.71
C PRO A 105 19.79 5.22 3.41
N THR A 106 18.50 5.58 3.45
CA THR A 106 17.40 4.60 3.29
C THR A 106 16.83 4.54 1.88
N GLY A 107 16.95 5.62 1.10
CA GLY A 107 16.31 5.76 -0.20
C GLY A 107 14.80 5.97 -0.13
N LEU A 108 14.23 6.10 1.08
CA LEU A 108 12.81 6.41 1.34
C LEU A 108 12.68 7.92 1.51
N LEU A 109 12.14 8.64 0.52
CA LEU A 109 12.09 10.10 0.53
C LEU A 109 11.35 10.68 1.74
N THR A 110 10.29 10.03 2.20
CA THR A 110 9.54 10.42 3.40
C THR A 110 10.37 10.28 4.67
N VAL A 111 11.17 9.23 4.79
CA VAL A 111 12.02 8.97 5.98
C VAL A 111 13.28 9.82 5.91
N ASP A 112 13.96 9.85 4.77
CA ASP A 112 15.16 10.64 4.55
C ASP A 112 14.88 12.14 4.68
N GLY A 113 13.72 12.61 4.21
CA GLY A 113 13.24 13.97 4.45
C GLY A 113 13.07 14.29 5.94
N LEU A 114 12.50 13.38 6.72
CA LEU A 114 12.37 13.53 8.18
C LEU A 114 13.72 13.55 8.88
N ILE A 115 14.63 12.63 8.52
CA ILE A 115 15.98 12.55 9.11
C ILE A 115 16.76 13.84 8.89
N HIS A 116 16.65 14.43 7.70
CA HIS A 116 17.33 15.68 7.35
C HIS A 116 16.57 16.95 7.79
N GLY A 117 15.44 16.80 8.50
CA GLY A 117 14.61 17.93 8.95
C GLY A 117 13.92 18.72 7.84
N ARG A 118 13.81 18.13 6.64
CA ARG A 118 13.25 18.74 5.43
C ARG A 118 11.78 18.37 5.25
N PHE A 119 10.92 19.07 5.98
CA PHE A 119 9.47 18.85 5.91
C PHE A 119 8.85 19.26 4.57
N ASP A 120 9.53 20.10 3.79
CA ASP A 120 9.19 20.42 2.40
C ASP A 120 9.19 19.16 1.53
N VAL A 121 10.26 18.36 1.63
CA VAL A 121 10.43 17.09 0.90
C VAL A 121 9.39 16.07 1.32
N VAL A 122 9.15 15.95 2.63
CA VAL A 122 8.18 14.97 3.16
C VAL A 122 6.77 15.30 2.69
N GLY A 123 6.36 16.58 2.77
CA GLY A 123 5.04 17.01 2.33
C GLY A 123 4.83 16.75 0.84
N ASP A 124 5.81 17.10 0.01
CA ASP A 124 5.74 16.88 -1.43
C ASP A 124 5.76 15.39 -1.79
N ALA A 125 6.62 14.59 -1.16
CA ALA A 125 6.65 13.14 -1.36
C ALA A 125 5.32 12.47 -0.98
N LEU A 126 4.72 12.85 0.16
CA LEU A 126 3.39 12.37 0.56
C LEU A 126 2.30 12.77 -0.44
N HIS A 127 2.41 13.97 -1.01
CA HIS A 127 1.47 14.48 -2.00
C HIS A 127 1.49 13.69 -3.31
N HIS A 128 2.69 13.28 -3.77
CA HIS A 128 2.87 12.36 -4.90
C HIS A 128 2.43 10.93 -4.56
N LEU A 129 2.57 10.52 -3.30
CA LEU A 129 2.35 9.15 -2.86
C LEU A 129 0.89 8.81 -2.58
N ILE A 130 0.08 9.78 -2.11
CA ILE A 130 -1.24 9.50 -1.54
C ILE A 130 -2.20 8.80 -2.51
N LEU A 131 -2.25 9.25 -3.76
CA LEU A 131 -3.14 8.68 -4.78
C LEU A 131 -2.69 7.27 -5.22
N PRO A 132 -1.43 7.03 -5.64
CA PRO A 132 -0.99 5.68 -6.00
C PRO A 132 -1.10 4.71 -4.81
N ALA A 133 -0.80 5.14 -3.59
CA ALA A 133 -0.95 4.31 -2.40
C ALA A 133 -2.42 3.97 -2.12
N LEU A 134 -3.36 4.92 -2.30
CA LEU A 134 -4.79 4.65 -2.21
C LEU A 134 -5.25 3.62 -3.25
N VAL A 135 -4.80 3.73 -4.50
CA VAL A 135 -5.17 2.79 -5.58
C VAL A 135 -4.74 1.37 -5.24
N ILE A 136 -3.51 1.20 -4.76
CA ILE A 136 -2.97 -0.11 -4.36
C ILE A 136 -3.70 -0.64 -3.11
N ALA A 137 -4.07 0.24 -2.18
CA ALA A 137 -4.68 -0.14 -0.90
C ALA A 137 -6.10 -0.73 -1.04
N LEU A 138 -6.86 -0.37 -2.08
CA LEU A 138 -8.30 -0.70 -2.18
C LEU A 138 -8.58 -2.22 -2.15
N GLY A 139 -7.82 -3.00 -2.92
CA GLY A 139 -7.98 -4.47 -2.97
C GLY A 139 -7.72 -5.12 -1.61
N PRO A 140 -6.51 -4.96 -1.03
CA PRO A 140 -6.17 -5.43 0.30
C PRO A 140 -7.14 -4.96 1.39
N ALA A 141 -7.57 -3.70 1.35
CA ALA A 141 -8.52 -3.15 2.33
C ALA A 141 -9.83 -3.93 2.38
N VAL A 142 -10.40 -4.26 1.23
CA VAL A 142 -11.64 -5.05 1.14
C VAL A 142 -11.42 -6.48 1.61
N GLY A 143 -10.31 -7.12 1.21
CA GLY A 143 -9.97 -8.47 1.65
C GLY A 143 -9.81 -8.58 3.17
N ILE A 144 -8.97 -7.73 3.75
CA ILE A 144 -8.69 -7.70 5.20
C ILE A 144 -9.95 -7.30 5.98
N GLY A 145 -10.66 -6.26 5.53
CA GLY A 145 -11.84 -5.76 6.23
C GLY A 145 -12.99 -6.75 6.25
N ARG A 146 -13.17 -7.58 5.20
CA ARG A 146 -14.17 -8.66 5.19
C ARG A 146 -13.86 -9.74 6.21
N VAL A 147 -12.59 -10.16 6.32
CA VAL A 147 -12.17 -11.16 7.31
C VAL A 147 -12.30 -10.60 8.72
N LEU A 148 -11.78 -9.40 8.97
CA LEU A 148 -11.89 -8.74 10.26
C LEU A 148 -13.35 -8.61 10.70
N ARG A 149 -14.24 -8.19 9.79
CA ARG A 149 -15.68 -8.15 10.04
C ARG A 149 -16.24 -9.51 10.44
N SER A 150 -15.91 -10.56 9.70
CA SER A 150 -16.40 -11.92 9.97
C SER A 150 -15.99 -12.37 11.37
N SER A 151 -14.75 -12.08 11.78
CA SER A 151 -14.25 -12.38 13.12
C SER A 151 -14.95 -11.54 14.19
N LEU A 152 -15.10 -10.23 13.98
CA LEU A 152 -15.78 -9.34 14.92
C LEU A 152 -17.22 -9.77 15.19
N LEU A 153 -17.97 -10.15 14.15
CA LEU A 153 -19.35 -10.60 14.30
C LEU A 153 -19.46 -11.92 15.06
N GLY A 154 -18.51 -12.84 14.87
CA GLY A 154 -18.46 -14.09 15.64
C GLY A 154 -18.07 -13.85 17.11
N ASP A 155 -17.17 -12.90 17.35
CA ASP A 155 -16.59 -12.64 18.68
C ASP A 155 -17.51 -11.82 19.61
N ILE A 156 -18.44 -11.02 19.06
CA ILE A 156 -19.41 -10.21 19.83
C ILE A 156 -20.35 -11.06 20.71
N ASP A 157 -20.71 -12.26 20.23
CA ASP A 157 -21.67 -13.16 20.87
C ASP A 157 -21.01 -14.27 21.70
N SER A 158 -19.68 -14.23 21.81
CA SER A 158 -18.87 -15.20 22.56
C SER A 158 -19.09 -15.14 24.08
N ASP A 159 -18.78 -16.25 24.75
CA ASP A 159 -18.94 -16.38 26.22
C ASP A 159 -18.06 -15.39 27.00
N TYR A 160 -16.86 -15.07 26.50
CA TYR A 160 -15.99 -14.08 27.13
C TYR A 160 -16.56 -12.65 27.02
N ALA A 161 -17.21 -12.31 25.90
CA ALA A 161 -17.89 -11.03 25.73
C ALA A 161 -19.12 -10.93 26.64
N ARG A 162 -19.92 -12.00 26.74
CA ARG A 162 -21.07 -12.08 27.66
C ARG A 162 -20.63 -11.96 29.12
N THR A 163 -19.53 -12.61 29.50
CA THR A 163 -18.95 -12.52 30.84
C THR A 163 -18.45 -11.10 31.14
N ALA A 164 -17.82 -10.43 30.18
CA ALA A 164 -17.38 -9.04 30.35
C ALA A 164 -18.58 -8.09 30.60
N ARG A 165 -19.67 -8.25 29.83
CA ARG A 165 -20.92 -7.51 30.06
C ARG A 165 -21.51 -7.80 31.44
N ALA A 166 -21.54 -9.05 31.87
CA ALA A 166 -22.03 -9.45 33.20
C ALA A 166 -21.18 -8.87 34.35
N LYS A 167 -19.89 -8.61 34.11
CA LYS A 167 -18.98 -7.91 35.04
C LYS A 167 -19.15 -6.38 35.03
N GLY A 168 -20.09 -5.84 34.23
CA GLY A 168 -20.40 -4.41 34.18
C GLY A 168 -19.52 -3.58 33.23
N LEU A 169 -18.75 -4.21 32.33
CA LEU A 169 -18.01 -3.47 31.31
C LEU A 169 -18.97 -2.85 30.29
N SER A 170 -18.68 -1.63 29.84
CA SER A 170 -19.47 -0.99 28.78
C SER A 170 -19.27 -1.68 27.42
N GLU A 171 -20.19 -1.51 26.48
CA GLU A 171 -20.06 -2.05 25.11
C GLU A 171 -18.77 -1.60 24.44
N ALA A 172 -18.36 -0.33 24.62
CA ALA A 172 -17.11 0.18 24.08
C ALA A 172 -15.87 -0.51 24.69
N GLN A 173 -15.89 -0.78 26.00
CA GLN A 173 -14.80 -1.49 26.68
C GLN A 173 -14.75 -2.96 26.26
N THR A 174 -15.90 -3.62 26.15
CA THR A 174 -16.01 -5.01 25.70
C THR A 174 -15.52 -5.15 24.27
N MET A 175 -15.93 -4.24 23.38
CA MET A 175 -15.47 -4.19 21.99
C MET A 175 -13.96 -3.98 21.89
N ALA A 176 -13.42 -2.93 22.52
CA ALA A 176 -12.02 -2.55 22.34
C ALA A 176 -11.05 -3.53 23.02
N ARG A 177 -11.36 -4.03 24.21
CA ARG A 177 -10.42 -4.84 25.02
C ARG A 177 -10.55 -6.33 24.82
N HIS A 178 -11.73 -6.84 24.46
CA HIS A 178 -11.98 -8.27 24.36
C HIS A 178 -12.24 -8.71 22.92
N VAL A 179 -13.26 -8.16 22.28
CA VAL A 179 -13.66 -8.57 20.93
C VAL A 179 -12.57 -8.23 19.91
N LEU A 180 -12.15 -6.96 19.81
CA LEU A 180 -11.18 -6.54 18.81
C LEU A 180 -9.83 -7.24 18.97
N ARG A 181 -9.34 -7.37 20.20
CA ARG A 181 -8.05 -8.04 20.48
C ARG A 181 -8.06 -9.50 20.03
N ASN A 182 -9.20 -10.19 20.15
CA ASN A 182 -9.33 -11.58 19.74
C ASN A 182 -9.59 -11.71 18.22
N SER A 183 -10.25 -10.73 17.60
CA SER A 183 -10.51 -10.73 16.15
C SER A 183 -9.30 -10.29 15.29
N VAL A 184 -8.37 -9.50 15.83
CA VAL A 184 -7.21 -8.96 15.07
C VAL A 184 -6.31 -10.07 14.53
N GLY A 185 -6.24 -11.24 15.18
CA GLY A 185 -5.43 -12.37 14.73
C GLY A 185 -5.76 -12.79 13.29
N ALA A 186 -7.05 -12.91 12.96
CA ALA A 186 -7.48 -13.28 11.60
C ALA A 186 -7.16 -12.20 10.57
N ALA A 187 -7.30 -10.91 10.94
CA ALA A 187 -6.95 -9.79 10.08
C ALA A 187 -5.44 -9.73 9.81
N LEU A 188 -4.61 -10.04 10.81
CA LEU A 188 -3.15 -10.08 10.67
C LEU A 188 -2.73 -11.20 9.70
N SER A 189 -3.30 -12.40 9.83
CA SER A 189 -3.06 -13.49 8.89
C SER A 189 -3.47 -13.14 7.46
N MET A 190 -4.65 -12.51 7.28
CA MET A 190 -5.10 -12.06 5.97
C MET A 190 -4.20 -10.94 5.41
N THR A 191 -3.66 -10.07 6.27
CA THR A 191 -2.72 -9.03 5.84
C THR A 191 -1.48 -9.64 5.18
N GLY A 192 -0.90 -10.69 5.77
CA GLY A 192 0.25 -11.39 5.19
C GLY A 192 -0.02 -11.92 3.78
N LEU A 193 -1.19 -12.52 3.56
CA LEU A 193 -1.61 -12.99 2.24
C LEU A 193 -1.79 -11.82 1.25
N GLN A 194 -2.39 -10.72 1.70
CA GLN A 194 -2.64 -9.56 0.85
C GLN A 194 -1.36 -8.83 0.45
N ILE A 195 -0.32 -8.82 1.29
CA ILE A 195 0.98 -8.24 0.94
C ILE A 195 1.54 -8.91 -0.31
N GLY A 196 1.54 -10.25 -0.38
CA GLY A 196 2.04 -10.99 -1.55
C GLY A 196 1.25 -10.68 -2.82
N LEU A 197 -0.08 -10.59 -2.73
CA LEU A 197 -0.93 -10.21 -3.86
C LEU A 197 -0.73 -8.76 -4.29
N MET A 198 -0.45 -7.87 -3.32
CA MET A 198 -0.26 -6.45 -3.55
C MET A 198 1.00 -6.17 -4.38
N PHE A 199 2.10 -6.90 -4.15
CA PHE A 199 3.34 -6.72 -4.92
C PHE A 199 3.13 -6.89 -6.44
N SER A 200 2.25 -7.82 -6.85
CA SER A 200 1.87 -7.97 -8.27
C SER A 200 1.17 -6.72 -8.83
N GLY A 201 0.33 -6.08 -8.02
CA GLY A 201 -0.39 -4.85 -8.39
C GLY A 201 0.46 -3.58 -8.37
N VAL A 202 1.48 -3.53 -7.50
CA VAL A 202 2.36 -2.35 -7.34
C VAL A 202 3.03 -2.00 -8.66
N LEU A 203 3.55 -2.98 -9.41
CA LEU A 203 4.23 -2.71 -10.69
C LEU A 203 3.34 -1.94 -11.67
N VAL A 204 2.07 -2.30 -11.76
CA VAL A 204 1.11 -1.67 -12.66
C VAL A 204 0.84 -0.23 -12.24
N VAL A 205 0.71 0.01 -10.93
CA VAL A 205 0.50 1.35 -10.40
C VAL A 205 1.75 2.21 -10.60
N GLU A 206 2.95 1.66 -10.43
CA GLU A 206 4.18 2.39 -10.73
C GLU A 206 4.25 2.87 -12.19
N GLN A 207 3.78 2.06 -13.14
CA GLN A 207 3.68 2.50 -14.54
C GLN A 207 2.71 3.65 -14.72
N VAL A 208 1.51 3.52 -14.14
CA VAL A 208 0.43 4.50 -14.35
C VAL A 208 0.80 5.87 -13.77
N PHE A 209 1.50 5.90 -12.64
CA PHE A 209 1.90 7.12 -11.95
C PHE A 209 3.35 7.54 -12.23
N GLY A 210 4.06 6.86 -13.15
CA GLY A 210 5.47 7.12 -13.42
C GLY A 210 6.35 7.08 -12.16
N TRP A 211 6.03 6.20 -11.22
CA TRP A 211 6.76 6.05 -9.96
C TRP A 211 8.10 5.37 -10.24
N PRO A 212 9.25 5.92 -9.80
CA PRO A 212 10.57 5.41 -10.13
C PRO A 212 10.94 4.20 -9.26
N GLY A 213 10.17 3.12 -9.39
CA GLY A 213 10.38 1.86 -8.69
C GLY A 213 10.82 0.71 -9.60
N ILE A 214 10.86 -0.49 -9.02
CA ILE A 214 11.28 -1.73 -9.69
C ILE A 214 10.39 -2.04 -10.90
N GLY A 215 9.08 -1.79 -10.81
CA GLY A 215 8.17 -1.99 -11.92
C GLY A 215 8.53 -1.12 -13.11
N GLN A 216 8.91 0.14 -12.87
CA GLN A 216 9.42 1.03 -13.91
C GLN A 216 10.72 0.53 -14.51
N TYR A 217 11.65 0.07 -13.68
CA TYR A 217 12.91 -0.52 -14.11
C TYR A 217 12.69 -1.75 -15.02
N ILE A 218 11.80 -2.67 -14.67
CA ILE A 218 11.45 -3.82 -15.52
C ILE A 218 10.80 -3.35 -16.82
N ALA A 219 9.80 -2.47 -16.75
CA ALA A 219 9.04 -2.06 -17.93
C ALA A 219 9.92 -1.35 -18.97
N GLN A 220 10.97 -0.65 -18.53
CA GLN A 220 11.97 -0.04 -19.41
C GLN A 220 13.00 -1.05 -19.93
N SER A 221 13.18 -2.18 -19.25
CA SER A 221 14.14 -3.24 -19.60
C SER A 221 13.58 -4.25 -20.60
N ILE A 222 12.27 -4.48 -20.60
CA ILE A 222 11.58 -5.40 -21.53
C ILE A 222 11.77 -5.01 -23.01
N PRO A 223 11.57 -3.76 -23.45
CA PRO A 223 11.67 -3.39 -24.87
C PRO A 223 13.07 -3.57 -25.45
N VAL A 224 14.10 -3.47 -24.62
CA VAL A 224 15.51 -3.61 -25.01
C VAL A 224 16.07 -5.01 -24.73
N ALA A 225 15.21 -5.96 -24.32
CA ALA A 225 15.59 -7.33 -24.00
C ALA A 225 16.77 -7.42 -23.02
N ASP A 226 16.75 -6.59 -21.97
CA ASP A 226 17.78 -6.59 -20.93
C ASP A 226 17.56 -7.77 -19.96
N PHE A 227 17.96 -8.96 -20.42
CA PHE A 227 17.78 -10.20 -19.69
C PHE A 227 18.42 -10.20 -18.29
N PRO A 228 19.63 -9.64 -18.06
CA PRO A 228 20.18 -9.51 -16.72
C PRO A 228 19.27 -8.72 -15.77
N ALA A 229 18.73 -7.58 -16.23
CA ALA A 229 17.81 -6.76 -15.43
C ALA A 229 16.50 -7.51 -15.12
N ILE A 230 15.89 -8.13 -16.12
CA ILE A 230 14.64 -8.89 -15.98
C ILE A 230 14.82 -10.09 -15.03
N ALA A 231 15.91 -10.84 -15.19
CA ALA A 231 16.23 -11.98 -14.34
C ALA A 231 16.52 -11.53 -12.90
N GLY A 232 17.29 -10.45 -12.71
CA GLY A 232 17.60 -9.91 -11.39
C GLY A 232 16.36 -9.53 -10.61
N VAL A 233 15.38 -8.89 -11.24
CA VAL A 233 14.12 -8.56 -10.57
C VAL A 233 13.26 -9.80 -10.29
N THR A 234 13.25 -10.78 -11.21
CA THR A 234 12.47 -12.01 -11.04
C THR A 234 13.00 -12.91 -9.90
N LEU A 235 14.29 -12.78 -9.55
CA LEU A 235 14.95 -13.56 -8.52
C LEU A 235 14.86 -12.95 -7.10
N MET A 236 14.36 -11.72 -6.95
CA MET A 236 14.09 -11.08 -5.64
C MET A 236 12.87 -11.70 -4.96
#